data_AF-B8KR73-F1
#
_entry.id   AF-B8KR73-F1
#
_cell.length_a   1.000
_cell.length_b   1.000
_cell.length_c   1.000
_cell.angle_alpha   90.00
_cell.angle_beta   90.00
_cell.angle_gamma   90.00
#
_symmetry.space_group_name_H-M   'P 1'
#
loop_
_entity.id
_entity.type
_entity.pdbx_description
1 polymer ?
#
loop_
_entity_poly.entity_id
_entity_poly.type
_entity_poly.pdbx_seq_one_letter_code
_entity_poly.pdbx_strand_id
1 'polypeptide(L)'
;MDVEPLVIAVGAIALILGFLAGWSLGMRKKSRRAEILDLQHRLEAAMEAKADYEAQVTEHFTTTAQLVTQMADNYRAVYHHVANGAERLCDGSVTLAPPSSADGESPEIPPEKIDVAQPLDYAPRKDDEDGQLSERFGLEKPEHPEAGMPSDSDFASEADDKPSDEDKPNP
;
A
#
# COMPACT_ATOMS: atom_id res chain seq x y z
N MET A 1 59.92 22.04 49.13
CA MET A 1 58.91 21.07 48.66
C MET A 1 58.61 21.46 47.23
N ASP A 2 59.10 20.69 46.27
CA ASP A 2 59.13 21.06 44.86
C ASP A 2 57.75 20.81 44.25
N VAL A 3 57.01 21.88 43.98
CA VAL A 3 55.64 21.84 43.43
C VAL A 3 55.60 21.78 41.90
N GLU A 4 56.71 22.11 41.24
CA GLU A 4 56.93 22.03 39.80
C GLU A 4 56.50 20.69 39.16
N PRO A 5 56.94 19.50 39.66
CA PRO A 5 56.57 18.21 39.04
C PRO A 5 55.07 17.88 39.20
N LEU A 6 54.43 18.37 40.27
CA LEU A 6 53.01 18.10 40.54
C LEU A 6 52.10 18.82 39.55
N VAL A 7 52.41 20.07 39.20
CA VAL A 7 51.64 20.86 38.22
C VAL A 7 51.70 20.22 36.84
N ILE A 8 52.88 19.75 36.43
CA ILE A 8 53.08 19.06 35.14
C ILE A 8 52.29 17.75 35.10
N ALA A 9 52.30 16.96 36.19
CA ALA A 9 51.57 15.70 36.27
C ALA A 9 50.05 15.90 36.16
N VAL A 10 49.49 16.88 36.87
CA VAL A 10 48.04 17.19 36.80
C VAL A 10 47.65 17.67 35.41
N GLY A 11 48.46 18.53 34.78
CA GLY A 11 48.24 18.98 33.41
C GLY A 11 48.22 17.84 32.40
N ALA A 12 49.17 16.90 32.51
CA ALA A 12 49.22 15.73 31.64
C ALA A 12 47.99 14.83 31.80
N ILE A 13 47.55 14.59 33.04
CA ILE A 13 46.34 13.80 33.33
C ILE A 13 45.08 14.48 32.76
N ALA A 14 44.95 15.79 32.94
CA ALA A 14 43.82 16.55 32.40
C ALA A 14 43.78 16.50 30.86
N LEU A 15 44.94 16.58 30.20
CA LEU A 15 45.04 16.48 28.74
C LEU A 15 44.61 15.10 28.24
N ILE A 16 45.06 14.04 28.90
CA ILE A 16 44.70 12.66 28.56
C ILE A 16 43.19 12.45 28.73
N LEU A 17 42.62 12.87 29.86
CA LEU A 17 41.18 12.75 30.12
C LEU A 17 40.35 13.56 29.13
N GLY A 18 40.77 14.79 28.81
CA GLY A 18 40.12 15.63 27.81
C GLY A 18 40.18 15.02 26.41
N PHE A 19 41.32 14.43 26.03
CA PHE A 19 41.50 13.77 24.75
C PHE A 19 40.64 12.50 24.63
N LEU A 20 40.61 11.65 25.66
CA LEU A 20 39.76 10.45 25.67
C LEU A 20 38.28 10.81 25.60
N ALA A 21 37.84 11.80 26.39
CA ALA A 21 36.45 12.26 26.38
C ALA A 21 36.08 12.89 25.03
N GLY A 22 36.96 13.74 24.48
CA GLY A 22 36.78 14.40 23.19
C GLY A 22 36.72 13.40 22.04
N TRP A 23 37.60 12.40 22.02
CA TRP A 23 37.59 11.32 21.04
C TRP A 23 36.28 10.53 21.13
N SER A 24 35.92 10.06 22.33
CA SER A 24 34.71 9.26 22.54
C SER A 24 33.44 9.98 22.08
N LEU A 25 33.31 11.28 22.39
CA LEU A 25 32.20 12.10 21.89
C LEU A 25 32.27 12.32 20.37
N GLY A 26 33.46 12.53 19.81
CA GLY A 26 33.68 12.73 18.37
C GLY A 26 33.25 11.52 17.54
N MET A 27 33.61 10.31 17.97
CA MET A 27 33.18 9.07 17.31
C MET A 27 31.66 8.87 17.38
N ARG A 28 31.03 9.14 18.54
CA ARG A 28 29.57 9.05 18.69
C ARG A 28 28.81 10.05 17.81
N LYS A 29 29.34 11.26 17.62
CA LYS A 29 28.73 12.27 16.74
C LYS A 29 28.80 11.88 15.26
N LYS A 30 29.90 11.26 14.82
CA LYS A 30 30.04 10.78 13.43
C LYS A 30 28.98 9.72 13.10
N SER A 31 28.75 8.77 14.01
CA SER A 31 27.72 7.74 13.86
C SER A 31 26.30 8.33 13.79
N ARG A 32 25.94 9.26 14.69
CA ARG A 32 24.64 9.95 14.63
C ARG A 32 24.41 10.74 13.35
N ARG A 33 25.45 11.41 12.82
CA ARG A 33 25.34 12.14 11.54
C ARG A 33 25.10 11.19 10.36
N ALA A 34 25.73 10.02 10.35
CA ALA A 34 25.51 9.01 9.33
C ALA A 34 24.08 8.46 9.37
N GLU A 35 23.56 8.20 10.58
CA GLU A 35 22.17 7.74 10.78
C GLU A 35 21.15 8.78 10.31
N ILE A 36 21.36 10.06 10.62
CA ILE A 36 20.49 11.15 10.15
C ILE A 36 20.49 11.24 8.62
N LEU A 37 21.65 11.07 7.97
CA LEU A 37 21.75 11.07 6.51
C LEU A 37 21.04 9.86 5.89
N ASP A 38 21.15 8.67 6.48
CA ASP A 38 20.43 7.48 6.02
C ASP A 38 18.91 7.66 6.14
N LEU A 39 18.45 8.22 7.27
CA LEU A 39 17.03 8.55 7.48
C LEU A 39 16.51 9.57 6.45
N GLN A 40 17.29 10.60 6.14
CA GLN A 40 16.95 11.57 5.10
C GLN A 40 16.83 10.91 3.73
N HIS A 41 17.80 10.05 3.37
CA HIS A 41 17.79 9.34 2.10
C HIS A 41 16.60 8.38 1.99
N ARG A 42 16.25 7.66 3.06
CA ARG A 42 15.06 6.80 3.09
C ARG A 42 13.77 7.59 2.92
N LEU A 43 13.68 8.76 3.55
CA LEU A 43 12.53 9.64 3.44
C LEU A 43 12.38 10.14 1.99
N GLU A 44 13.48 10.61 1.40
CA GLU A 44 13.51 11.07 0.01
C GLU A 44 13.12 9.94 -0.96
N ALA A 45 13.70 8.75 -0.82
CA ALA A 45 13.36 7.59 -1.62
C ALA A 45 11.89 7.16 -1.46
N ALA A 46 11.32 7.24 -0.25
CA ALA A 46 9.92 6.92 -0.03
C ALA A 46 8.98 7.96 -0.65
N MET A 47 9.35 9.24 -0.62
CA MET A 47 8.60 10.30 -1.29
C MET A 47 8.63 10.15 -2.81
N GLU A 48 9.80 9.83 -3.37
CA GLU A 48 9.97 9.56 -4.80
C GLU A 48 9.12 8.36 -5.24
N ALA A 49 9.22 7.22 -4.53
CA ALA A 49 8.41 6.04 -4.84
C ALA A 49 6.90 6.31 -4.76
N LYS A 50 6.47 7.17 -3.83
CA LYS A 50 5.07 7.60 -3.74
C LYS A 50 4.67 8.43 -4.95
N ALA A 51 5.48 9.41 -5.35
CA ALA A 51 5.22 10.26 -6.50
C ALA A 51 5.15 9.43 -7.80
N ASP A 52 6.05 8.47 -7.98
CA ASP A 52 6.05 7.56 -9.12
C ASP A 52 4.79 6.69 -9.16
N TYR A 53 4.35 6.17 -8.02
CA TYR A 53 3.10 5.41 -7.93
C TYR A 53 1.88 6.27 -8.29
N GLU A 54 1.80 7.49 -7.77
CA GLU A 54 0.71 8.43 -8.10
C GLU A 54 0.68 8.76 -9.59
N ALA A 55 1.86 8.93 -10.21
CA ALA A 55 1.98 9.12 -11.66
C ALA A 55 1.50 7.90 -12.45
N GLN A 56 1.93 6.69 -12.06
CA GLN A 56 1.54 5.44 -12.72
C GLN A 56 0.03 5.19 -12.65
N VAL A 57 -0.60 5.45 -11.51
CA VAL A 57 -2.05 5.33 -11.33
C VAL A 57 -2.78 6.32 -12.23
N THR A 58 -2.31 7.57 -12.29
CA THR A 58 -2.89 8.60 -13.16
C THR A 58 -2.81 8.19 -14.63
N GLU A 59 -1.68 7.64 -15.07
CA GLU A 59 -1.49 7.16 -16.44
C GLU A 59 -2.38 5.94 -16.76
N HIS A 60 -2.54 5.02 -15.80
CA HIS A 60 -3.43 3.86 -15.95
C HIS A 60 -4.89 4.28 -16.12
N PHE A 61 -5.39 5.22 -15.31
CA PHE A 61 -6.76 5.71 -15.44
C PHE A 61 -6.97 6.54 -16.71
N THR A 62 -5.97 7.32 -17.12
CA THR A 62 -6.02 8.05 -18.39
C THR A 62 -6.14 7.09 -19.58
N THR A 63 -5.30 6.06 -19.60
CA THR A 63 -5.34 5.01 -20.64
C THR A 63 -6.66 4.24 -20.60
N THR A 64 -7.14 3.90 -19.40
CA THR A 64 -8.41 3.18 -19.22
C THR A 64 -9.59 4.01 -19.70
N ALA A 65 -9.63 5.31 -19.40
CA ALA A 65 -10.68 6.22 -19.88
C ALA A 65 -10.72 6.24 -21.42
N GLN A 66 -9.56 6.30 -22.08
CA GLN A 66 -9.47 6.22 -23.54
C GLN A 66 -10.02 4.89 -24.09
N LEU A 67 -9.67 3.77 -23.47
CA LEU A 67 -10.16 2.44 -23.85
C LEU A 67 -11.68 2.32 -23.67
N VAL A 68 -12.23 2.84 -22.58
CA VAL A 68 -13.68 2.84 -22.31
C VAL A 68 -14.42 3.70 -23.34
N THR A 69 -13.89 4.86 -23.70
CA THR A 69 -14.45 5.67 -24.80
C THR A 69 -14.44 4.91 -26.11
N GLN A 70 -13.32 4.26 -26.47
CA GLN A 70 -13.22 3.45 -27.68
C GLN A 70 -14.23 2.29 -27.67
N MET A 71 -14.45 1.64 -26.52
CA MET A 71 -15.45 0.60 -26.37
C MET A 71 -16.87 1.15 -26.59
N ALA A 72 -17.19 2.32 -26.04
CA ALA A 72 -18.49 2.96 -26.24
C ALA A 72 -18.73 3.30 -27.72
N ASP A 73 -17.71 3.78 -28.42
CA ASP A 73 -17.78 4.08 -29.85
C ASP A 73 -17.98 2.82 -30.69
N ASN A 74 -17.25 1.75 -30.37
CA ASN A 74 -17.43 0.44 -31.01
C ASN A 74 -18.86 -0.11 -30.78
N TYR A 75 -19.40 0.05 -29.57
CA TYR A 75 -20.78 -0.34 -29.26
C TYR A 75 -21.79 0.44 -30.11
N ARG A 76 -21.63 1.77 -30.21
CA ARG A 76 -22.47 2.61 -31.08
C ARG A 76 -22.37 2.19 -32.54
N ALA A 77 -21.17 1.88 -33.04
CA ALA A 77 -20.97 1.43 -34.41
C ALA A 77 -21.70 0.11 -34.69
N VAL A 78 -21.64 -0.86 -33.77
CA VAL A 78 -22.39 -2.12 -33.86
C VAL A 78 -23.90 -1.84 -33.87
N TYR A 79 -24.38 -0.98 -32.98
CA TYR A 79 -25.80 -0.60 -32.94
C TYR A 79 -26.26 0.00 -34.27
N HIS A 80 -25.51 0.97 -34.83
CA HIS A 80 -25.81 1.55 -36.14
C HIS A 80 -25.82 0.50 -37.26
N HIS A 81 -24.88 -0.46 -37.22
CA HIS A 81 -24.85 -1.54 -38.20
C HIS A 81 -26.10 -2.41 -38.13
N VAL A 82 -26.54 -2.77 -36.92
CA VAL A 82 -27.77 -3.56 -36.71
C VAL A 82 -29.01 -2.78 -37.12
N ALA A 83 -29.12 -1.50 -36.78
CA ALA A 83 -30.25 -0.65 -37.17
C ALA A 83 -30.36 -0.54 -38.71
N ASN A 84 -29.24 -0.25 -39.39
CA ASN A 84 -29.19 -0.21 -40.86
C ASN A 84 -29.48 -1.58 -41.49
N GLY A 85 -29.00 -2.67 -40.87
CA GLY A 85 -29.27 -4.04 -41.32
C GLY A 85 -30.76 -4.39 -41.21
N ALA A 86 -31.38 -4.05 -40.08
CA ALA A 86 -32.80 -4.27 -39.84
C ALA A 86 -33.67 -3.51 -40.86
N GLU A 87 -33.37 -2.23 -41.14
CA GLU A 87 -34.10 -1.44 -42.15
C GLU A 87 -34.04 -2.07 -43.55
N ARG A 88 -32.88 -2.64 -43.93
CA ARG A 88 -32.70 -3.26 -45.26
C ARG A 88 -33.32 -4.66 -45.38
N LEU A 89 -33.35 -5.42 -44.28
CA LEU A 89 -33.74 -6.84 -44.28
C LEU A 89 -35.19 -7.04 -43.84
N CYS A 90 -35.77 -6.12 -43.07
CA CYS A 90 -37.17 -6.18 -42.66
C CYS A 90 -38.03 -5.38 -43.63
N ASP A 91 -38.92 -6.06 -44.36
CA ASP A 91 -39.96 -5.48 -45.24
C ASP A 91 -41.08 -4.73 -44.47
N GLY A 92 -40.82 -4.38 -43.20
CA GLY A 92 -41.74 -3.71 -42.30
C GLY A 92 -40.96 -2.87 -41.30
N SER A 93 -41.40 -1.63 -41.12
CA SER A 93 -40.73 -0.57 -40.35
C SER A 93 -40.40 -1.01 -38.92
N VAL A 94 -39.17 -1.44 -38.68
CA VAL A 94 -38.63 -1.62 -37.33
C VAL A 94 -37.97 -0.31 -36.92
N THR A 95 -38.68 0.49 -36.12
CA THR A 95 -38.10 1.69 -35.51
C THR A 95 -37.26 1.26 -34.31
N LEU A 96 -35.96 1.03 -34.52
CA LEU A 96 -35.00 0.95 -33.43
C LEU A 96 -34.80 2.37 -32.87
N ALA A 97 -35.39 2.67 -31.72
CA ALA A 97 -35.15 3.94 -31.04
C ALA A 97 -33.66 4.00 -30.63
N PRO A 98 -32.90 5.03 -31.07
CA PRO A 98 -31.49 5.13 -30.72
C PRO A 98 -31.33 5.10 -29.21
N PRO A 99 -30.25 4.52 -28.66
CA PRO A 99 -29.94 4.70 -27.26
C PRO A 99 -29.78 6.21 -27.07
N SER A 100 -30.75 6.81 -26.37
CA SER A 100 -30.85 8.26 -26.19
C SER A 100 -29.46 8.83 -25.96
N SER A 101 -29.02 9.70 -26.86
CA SER A 101 -27.87 10.57 -26.61
C SER A 101 -28.18 11.26 -25.29
N ALA A 102 -27.46 10.92 -24.23
CA ALA A 102 -27.59 11.54 -22.92
C ALA A 102 -26.97 12.96 -22.93
N ASP A 103 -27.17 13.69 -24.02
CA ASP A 103 -26.87 15.11 -24.13
C ASP A 103 -28.14 15.87 -23.75
N GLY A 104 -28.28 16.13 -22.45
CA GLY A 104 -29.07 17.27 -21.98
C GLY A 104 -30.52 17.00 -21.58
N GLU A 105 -30.76 16.12 -20.61
CA GLU A 105 -31.68 16.47 -19.52
C GLU A 105 -31.33 15.60 -18.30
N SER A 106 -30.51 16.15 -17.40
CA SER A 106 -30.42 15.58 -16.05
C SER A 106 -31.83 15.69 -15.47
N PRO A 107 -32.42 14.60 -14.91
CA PRO A 107 -33.58 14.78 -14.06
C PRO A 107 -33.14 15.74 -12.97
N GLU A 108 -33.75 16.93 -12.92
CA GLU A 108 -33.50 17.91 -11.89
C GLU A 108 -33.99 17.28 -10.58
N ILE A 109 -33.06 16.64 -9.85
CA ILE A 109 -33.34 16.12 -8.52
C ILE A 109 -33.61 17.35 -7.65
N PRO A 110 -34.80 17.49 -7.04
CA PRO A 110 -35.11 18.65 -6.21
C PRO A 110 -34.01 18.87 -5.16
N PRO A 111 -33.59 20.14 -4.91
CA PRO A 111 -32.44 20.46 -4.05
C PRO A 111 -32.62 19.99 -2.59
N GLU A 112 -33.84 19.63 -2.19
CA GLU A 112 -34.15 19.08 -0.86
C GLU A 112 -33.69 17.62 -0.68
N LYS A 113 -33.29 16.92 -1.75
CA LYS A 113 -32.84 15.50 -1.68
C LYS A 113 -31.35 15.30 -1.91
N ILE A 114 -30.59 16.39 -2.02
CA ILE A 114 -29.13 16.31 -2.19
C ILE A 114 -28.49 16.34 -0.80
N ASP A 115 -28.50 15.21 -0.11
CA ASP A 115 -27.49 14.99 0.93
C ASP A 115 -26.16 14.83 0.19
N VAL A 116 -25.42 15.94 0.06
CA VAL A 116 -24.03 15.95 -0.43
C VAL A 116 -23.15 15.35 0.67
N ALA A 117 -23.35 14.09 0.99
CA ALA A 117 -22.34 13.30 1.65
C ALA A 117 -21.35 12.87 0.57
N GLN A 118 -20.06 13.14 0.80
CA GLN A 118 -18.97 12.55 0.03
C GLN A 118 -19.19 11.04 0.01
N PRO A 119 -19.01 10.32 -1.12
CA PRO A 119 -19.18 8.87 -1.14
C PRO A 119 -18.38 8.29 0.02
N LEU A 120 -19.08 7.69 0.99
CA LEU A 120 -18.39 7.02 2.08
C LEU A 120 -17.80 5.75 1.47
N ASP A 121 -16.54 5.83 1.05
CA ASP A 121 -15.75 4.71 0.51
C ASP A 121 -15.48 3.59 1.54
N TYR A 122 -16.09 3.69 2.72
CA TYR A 122 -16.02 2.70 3.78
C TYR A 122 -17.43 2.41 4.30
N ALA A 123 -17.81 1.13 4.31
CA ALA A 123 -19.02 0.70 4.99
C ALA A 123 -18.93 1.10 6.47
N PRO A 124 -19.83 1.94 7.00
CA PRO A 124 -19.80 2.34 8.40
C PRO A 124 -19.97 1.08 9.26
N ARG A 125 -19.00 0.87 10.16
CA ARG A 125 -19.05 -0.23 11.12
C ARG A 125 -20.05 0.14 12.21
N LYS A 126 -20.92 -0.79 12.59
CA LYS A 126 -21.67 -0.68 13.84
C LYS A 126 -20.69 -0.94 14.99
N ASP A 127 -20.89 -0.27 16.12
CA ASP A 127 -19.97 -0.36 17.26
C ASP A 127 -19.82 -1.79 17.81
N ASP A 128 -20.82 -2.63 17.57
CA ASP A 128 -20.88 -4.02 18.03
C ASP A 128 -20.44 -5.07 16.98
N GLU A 129 -20.02 -4.65 15.78
CA GLU A 129 -19.64 -5.56 14.69
C GLU A 129 -18.19 -5.38 14.24
N ASP A 130 -17.53 -6.52 14.01
CA ASP A 130 -16.23 -6.51 13.37
C ASP A 130 -16.35 -6.17 11.90
N GLY A 131 -15.44 -5.31 11.44
CA GLY A 131 -15.44 -4.86 10.05
C GLY A 131 -15.31 -6.03 9.08
N GLN A 132 -15.76 -5.82 7.84
CA GLN A 132 -15.72 -6.81 6.75
C GLN A 132 -14.29 -7.29 6.41
N LEU A 133 -13.27 -6.60 6.90
CA LEU A 133 -11.85 -6.95 6.76
C LEU A 133 -11.24 -7.54 8.04
N SER A 134 -12.04 -7.84 9.06
CA SER A 134 -11.55 -8.52 10.26
C SER A 134 -11.29 -9.99 9.95
N GLU A 135 -10.24 -10.57 10.54
CA GLU A 135 -9.86 -11.98 10.37
C GLU A 135 -10.96 -12.96 10.83
N ARG A 136 -11.94 -12.46 11.58
CA ARG A 136 -13.08 -13.20 12.13
C ARG A 136 -14.40 -12.96 11.38
N PHE A 137 -14.39 -12.18 10.30
CA PHE A 137 -15.60 -11.91 9.53
C PHE A 137 -16.11 -13.19 8.84
N GLY A 138 -17.33 -13.61 9.16
CA GLY A 138 -17.92 -14.84 8.63
C GLY A 138 -17.47 -16.14 9.32
N LEU A 139 -16.74 -16.06 10.43
CA LEU A 139 -16.36 -17.22 11.24
C LEU A 139 -17.15 -17.23 12.55
N GLU A 140 -17.95 -18.27 12.78
CA GLU A 140 -18.64 -18.48 14.05
C GLU A 140 -17.60 -18.81 15.12
N LYS A 141 -17.55 -18.00 16.18
CA LYS A 141 -16.74 -18.28 17.36
C LYS A 141 -17.32 -19.54 18.02
N PRO A 142 -16.62 -20.69 18.07
CA PRO A 142 -17.08 -21.79 18.88
C PRO A 142 -17.07 -21.32 20.34
N GLU A 143 -18.24 -21.30 20.98
CA GLU A 143 -18.37 -21.10 22.41
C GLU A 143 -17.78 -22.31 23.12
N HIS A 144 -16.46 -22.30 23.30
CA HIS A 144 -15.79 -23.26 24.15
C HIS A 144 -15.90 -22.76 25.58
N PRO A 145 -16.66 -23.43 26.47
CA PRO A 145 -16.68 -23.06 27.88
C PRO A 145 -15.28 -23.24 28.45
N GLU A 146 -14.89 -22.29 29.29
CA GLU A 146 -13.60 -22.28 29.98
C GLU A 146 -13.30 -23.62 30.64
N ALA A 147 -12.31 -24.33 30.13
CA ALA A 147 -11.63 -25.40 30.83
C ALA A 147 -10.13 -25.18 30.62
N GLY A 148 -9.44 -24.89 31.72
CA GLY A 148 -8.09 -24.34 31.73
C GLY A 148 -7.00 -25.28 31.21
N MET A 149 -5.96 -24.63 30.66
CA MET A 149 -4.52 -24.95 30.70
C MET A 149 -4.06 -26.30 30.06
N PRO A 150 -2.86 -26.39 29.44
CA PRO A 150 -1.63 -25.77 29.96
C PRO A 150 -0.71 -25.07 28.94
N SER A 151 0.13 -24.23 29.53
CA SER A 151 1.34 -23.64 29.00
C SER A 151 2.41 -24.67 28.65
N ASP A 152 3.15 -24.33 27.60
CA ASP A 152 4.56 -24.61 27.32
C ASP A 152 5.03 -26.05 27.13
N SER A 153 5.92 -26.17 26.13
CA SER A 153 7.01 -27.16 25.99
C SER A 153 6.62 -28.63 26.12
N ASP A 154 6.63 -29.34 24.99
CA ASP A 154 7.32 -30.64 24.81
C ASP A 154 6.68 -31.46 23.67
N PHE A 155 7.18 -31.30 22.43
CA PHE A 155 7.48 -32.44 21.55
C PHE A 155 8.31 -31.98 20.34
N ALA A 156 9.62 -32.01 20.49
CA ALA A 156 10.53 -32.17 19.37
C ALA A 156 10.71 -33.67 19.06
N SER A 157 11.25 -33.95 17.86
CA SER A 157 11.63 -35.25 17.27
C SER A 157 10.46 -36.00 16.59
N GLU A 158 10.56 -36.56 15.39
CA GLU A 158 11.64 -36.70 14.41
C GLU A 158 10.98 -37.23 13.12
N ALA A 159 11.34 -36.71 11.95
CA ALA A 159 11.32 -37.46 10.70
C ALA A 159 12.23 -36.74 9.68
N ASP A 160 13.48 -37.17 9.68
CA ASP A 160 14.46 -37.01 8.62
C ASP A 160 13.84 -37.21 7.21
N ASP A 161 14.04 -36.24 6.32
CA ASP A 161 14.23 -36.52 4.89
C ASP A 161 15.38 -35.64 4.38
N LYS A 162 16.53 -36.27 4.14
CA LYS A 162 17.74 -35.61 3.64
C LYS A 162 17.56 -35.26 2.16
N PRO A 163 17.94 -34.06 1.72
CA PRO A 163 18.18 -33.82 0.30
C PRO A 163 19.55 -34.41 -0.06
N SER A 164 19.56 -35.44 -0.90
CA SER A 164 20.75 -35.86 -1.64
C SER A 164 21.00 -34.88 -2.79
N ASP A 165 22.00 -34.03 -2.62
CA ASP A 165 22.72 -33.39 -3.72
C ASP A 165 23.44 -34.45 -4.56
N GLU A 166 23.28 -34.42 -5.88
CA GLU A 166 24.32 -34.67 -6.91
C GLU A 166 23.67 -35.10 -8.25
N ASP A 167 23.50 -34.15 -9.17
CA ASP A 167 23.65 -34.47 -10.60
C ASP A 167 24.40 -33.31 -11.28
N LYS A 168 25.71 -33.51 -11.48
CA LYS A 168 26.57 -32.65 -12.30
C LYS A 168 26.38 -33.04 -13.77
N PRO A 169 26.37 -32.09 -14.71
CA PRO A 169 26.51 -32.44 -16.12
C PRO A 169 27.95 -32.94 -16.37
N ASN A 170 28.08 -34.16 -16.88
CA ASN A 170 29.35 -34.73 -17.32
C ASN A 170 29.75 -34.14 -18.70
N PRO A 171 31.05 -33.99 -19.03
CA PRO A 171 31.53 -33.24 -20.21
C PRO A 171 31.35 -33.96 -21.55
#